data_AF-G7V5D4-F1
#
_entry.id   AF-G7V5D4-F1
#
_cell.length_a   1.000
_cell.length_b   1.000
_cell.length_c   1.000
_cell.angle_alpha   90.00
_cell.angle_beta   90.00
_cell.angle_gamma   90.00
#
_symmetry.space_group_name_H-M   'P 1'
#
loop_
_entity.id
_entity.type
_entity.pdbx_description
1 polymer ?
#
loop_
_entity_poly.entity_id
_entity_poly.type
_entity_poly.pdbx_seq_one_letter_code
_entity_poly.pdbx_strand_id
1 'polypeptide(L)'
;MHKEKETPKGYIKTDKDLTSNKLILQPVYVIPLEIFKTGLLSRPQYVHKLAVVEASGGTVEFFPTKKIKIEDKEPPVGVRLPVNIEKGEAVRRALMAAEMEGRGGWRSFLRSVWPSVAEDKVCICWRIWYLDDNQAVDTVTSKKIAGSVWLSIVMSSEKGLVEGN
;
A
#
# COMPACT_ATOMS: atom_id res chain seq x y z
N MET A 1 -8.85 -19.50 -17.07
CA MET A 1 -9.77 -18.35 -17.01
C MET A 1 -8.96 -17.15 -16.54
N HIS A 2 -8.48 -16.31 -17.46
CA HIS A 2 -7.73 -15.11 -17.08
C HIS A 2 -8.70 -14.14 -16.41
N LYS A 3 -8.57 -13.93 -15.10
CA LYS A 3 -9.24 -12.81 -14.43
C LYS A 3 -8.64 -11.52 -14.98
N GLU A 4 -9.49 -10.62 -15.43
CA GLU A 4 -9.10 -9.28 -15.83
C GLU A 4 -8.46 -8.58 -14.63
N LYS A 5 -7.20 -8.11 -14.79
CA LYS A 5 -6.51 -7.41 -13.71
C LYS A 5 -7.21 -6.08 -13.46
N GLU A 6 -7.56 -5.80 -12.20
CA GLU A 6 -8.19 -4.53 -11.83
C GLU A 6 -7.30 -3.35 -12.27
N THR A 7 -7.90 -2.39 -12.96
CA THR A 7 -7.20 -1.17 -13.41
C THR A 7 -7.31 -0.10 -12.32
N PRO A 8 -6.18 0.43 -11.81
CA PRO A 8 -6.22 1.50 -10.80
C PRO A 8 -6.93 2.75 -11.33
N LYS A 9 -7.83 3.31 -10.52
CA LYS A 9 -8.58 4.54 -10.82
C LYS A 9 -8.21 5.62 -9.79
N GLY A 10 -8.07 6.86 -10.25
CA GLY A 10 -7.71 7.96 -9.36
C GLY A 10 -6.28 7.84 -8.81
N TYR A 11 -5.92 8.75 -7.91
CA TYR A 11 -4.64 8.73 -7.23
C TYR A 11 -4.75 9.24 -5.79
N ILE A 12 -3.80 8.85 -4.94
CA ILE A 12 -3.70 9.41 -3.59
C ILE A 12 -3.33 10.89 -3.71
N LYS A 13 -4.17 11.76 -3.15
CA LYS A 13 -3.95 13.21 -3.13
C LYS A 13 -2.60 13.54 -2.51
N THR A 14 -1.89 14.45 -3.15
CA THR A 14 -0.66 15.05 -2.64
C THR A 14 -0.70 16.57 -2.79
N ASP A 15 -0.03 17.26 -1.88
CA ASP A 15 0.16 18.72 -1.93
C ASP A 15 1.45 19.11 -2.68
N LYS A 16 2.16 18.12 -3.24
CA LYS A 16 3.37 18.34 -4.04
C LYS A 16 3.01 18.78 -5.45
N ASP A 17 3.79 19.71 -5.99
CA ASP A 17 3.75 20.02 -7.41
C ASP A 17 4.34 18.85 -8.21
N LEU A 18 3.59 18.38 -9.20
CA LEU A 18 3.90 17.21 -10.02
C LEU A 18 4.31 17.59 -11.45
N THR A 19 4.34 18.88 -11.77
CA THR A 19 4.49 19.37 -13.17
C THR A 19 5.92 19.28 -13.72
N SER A 20 6.94 19.22 -12.87
CA SER A 20 8.35 19.34 -13.28
C SER A 20 9.17 18.05 -13.14
N ASN A 21 8.60 16.96 -12.63
CA ASN A 21 9.36 15.78 -12.25
C ASN A 21 9.01 14.56 -13.11
N LYS A 22 9.98 13.66 -13.32
CA LYS A 22 9.66 12.32 -13.85
C LYS A 22 8.83 11.59 -12.80
N LEU A 23 7.58 11.31 -13.14
CA LEU A 23 6.64 10.67 -12.22
C LEU A 23 6.60 9.16 -12.44
N ILE A 24 6.34 8.45 -11.35
CA ILE A 24 6.04 7.03 -11.37
C ILE A 24 4.75 6.80 -10.60
N LEU A 25 3.88 6.02 -11.23
CA LEU A 25 2.59 5.63 -10.73
C LEU A 25 2.68 4.19 -10.25
N GLN A 26 2.72 4.03 -8.93
CA GLN A 26 2.71 2.73 -8.27
C GLN A 26 1.25 2.36 -7.97
N PRO A 27 0.73 1.23 -8.48
CA PRO A 27 -0.63 0.81 -8.17
C PRO A 27 -0.68 0.35 -6.71
N VAL A 28 -1.69 0.80 -5.97
CA VAL A 28 -1.89 0.41 -4.57
C VAL A 28 -3.35 0.11 -4.27
N TYR A 29 -3.59 -0.91 -3.45
CA TYR A 29 -4.88 -1.13 -2.81
C TYR A 29 -4.94 -0.31 -1.53
N VAL A 30 -6.01 0.47 -1.35
CA VAL A 30 -6.32 1.16 -0.11
C VAL A 30 -7.41 0.35 0.61
N ILE A 31 -7.05 -0.20 1.76
CA ILE A 31 -7.83 -1.20 2.48
C ILE A 31 -8.18 -0.66 3.87
N PRO A 32 -9.45 -0.30 4.12
CA PRO A 32 -9.89 0.09 5.43
C PRO A 32 -9.96 -1.12 6.36
N LEU A 33 -9.23 -1.01 7.47
CA LEU A 33 -9.16 -2.01 8.51
C LEU A 33 -9.88 -1.53 9.74
N GLU A 34 -10.65 -2.43 10.33
CA GLU A 34 -11.17 -2.31 11.68
C GLU A 34 -10.45 -3.34 12.54
N ILE A 35 -9.80 -2.88 13.62
CA ILE A 35 -8.90 -3.71 14.40
C ILE A 35 -9.37 -3.70 15.84
N PHE A 36 -9.89 -4.84 16.29
CA PHE A 36 -10.19 -5.07 17.70
C PHE A 36 -8.97 -5.68 18.40
N LYS A 37 -8.51 -5.04 19.48
CA LYS A 37 -7.37 -5.48 20.28
C LYS A 37 -7.84 -5.74 21.70
N THR A 38 -7.45 -6.87 22.26
CA THR A 38 -7.68 -7.20 23.67
C THR A 38 -6.40 -7.78 24.28
N GLY A 39 -6.29 -7.77 25.60
CA GLY A 39 -5.20 -8.43 26.29
C GLY A 39 -5.47 -8.55 27.78
N LEU A 40 -4.83 -9.53 28.42
CA LEU A 40 -5.13 -9.92 29.81
C LEU A 40 -5.03 -8.76 30.82
N LEU A 41 -4.15 -7.79 30.55
CA LEU A 41 -3.90 -6.62 31.40
C LEU A 41 -4.21 -5.28 30.69
N SER A 42 -4.94 -5.31 29.58
CA SER A 42 -5.26 -4.12 28.79
C SER A 42 -6.74 -4.07 28.46
N ARG A 43 -7.33 -2.87 28.56
CA ARG A 43 -8.71 -2.67 28.11
C ARG A 43 -8.85 -3.01 26.62
N PRO A 44 -10.00 -3.58 26.21
CA PRO A 44 -10.33 -3.73 24.80
C PRO A 44 -10.24 -2.39 24.06
N GLN A 45 -9.69 -2.41 22.85
CA GLN A 45 -9.53 -1.23 22.00
C GLN A 45 -10.07 -1.54 20.60
N TYR A 46 -10.78 -0.56 20.04
CA TYR A 46 -11.17 -0.56 18.65
C TYR A 46 -10.38 0.52 17.90
N VAL A 47 -9.68 0.12 16.84
CA VAL A 47 -8.81 1.01 16.08
C VAL A 47 -9.13 0.89 14.60
N HIS A 48 -9.34 2.03 13.95
CA HIS A 48 -9.47 2.08 12.49
C HIS A 48 -8.15 2.51 11.85
N LYS A 49 -7.74 1.81 10.80
CA LYS A 49 -6.54 2.12 10.01
C LYS A 49 -6.83 1.98 8.53
N LEU A 50 -5.97 2.58 7.71
CA LEU A 50 -5.86 2.24 6.30
C LEU A 50 -4.58 1.45 6.09
N ALA A 51 -4.67 0.28 5.50
CA ALA A 51 -3.53 -0.40 4.90
C ALA A 51 -3.43 0.04 3.44
N VAL A 52 -2.28 0.55 3.05
CA VAL A 52 -1.92 0.78 1.65
C VAL A 52 -1.01 -0.37 1.24
N VAL A 53 -1.49 -1.20 0.32
CA VAL A 53 -0.77 -2.39 -0.15
C VAL A 53 -0.31 -2.14 -1.59
N GLU A 54 0.99 -2.17 -1.81
CA GLU A 54 1.59 -2.08 -3.14
C GLU A 54 1.13 -3.25 -4.01
N ALA A 55 0.50 -2.97 -5.15
CA ALA A 55 -0.02 -4.02 -6.01
C ALA A 55 1.05 -4.68 -6.89
N SER A 56 2.26 -4.13 -6.97
CA SER A 56 3.40 -4.69 -7.73
C SER A 56 4.23 -5.69 -6.91
N GLY A 57 4.48 -5.41 -5.62
CA GLY A 57 5.30 -6.24 -4.73
C GLY A 57 4.59 -6.77 -3.48
N GLY A 58 3.43 -6.21 -3.15
CA GLY A 58 2.64 -6.58 -1.97
C GLY A 58 3.20 -6.09 -0.64
N THR A 59 4.04 -5.07 -0.66
CA THR A 59 4.47 -4.34 0.55
C THR A 59 3.27 -3.67 1.21
N VAL A 60 3.15 -3.77 2.53
CA VAL A 60 2.04 -3.18 3.32
C VAL A 60 2.55 -2.02 4.16
N GLU A 61 1.85 -0.89 4.12
CA GLU A 61 2.09 0.28 4.97
C GLU A 61 0.79 0.76 5.63
N PHE A 62 0.84 1.13 6.91
CA PHE A 62 -0.34 1.57 7.66
C PHE A 62 -0.41 3.08 7.84
N PHE A 63 -1.61 3.63 7.68
CA PHE A 63 -1.91 5.05 7.80
C PHE A 63 -3.12 5.28 8.72
N PRO A 64 -3.17 6.43 9.43
CA PRO A 64 -4.42 6.91 10.02
C PRO A 64 -5.49 7.12 8.94
N THR A 65 -6.76 6.84 9.26
CA THR A 65 -7.86 6.91 8.28
C THR A 65 -8.06 8.26 7.61
N LYS A 66 -7.68 9.36 8.28
CA LYS A 66 -7.81 10.72 7.74
C LYS A 66 -6.64 11.14 6.84
N LYS A 67 -5.56 10.35 6.79
CA LYS A 67 -4.31 10.73 6.10
C LYS A 67 -4.35 10.49 4.60
N ILE A 68 -5.02 9.42 4.16
CA ILE A 68 -5.13 9.10 2.73
C ILE A 68 -6.46 9.65 2.21
N LYS A 69 -6.37 10.47 1.16
CA LYS A 69 -7.52 10.93 0.39
C LYS A 69 -7.27 10.55 -1.06
N ILE A 70 -8.29 10.05 -1.74
CA ILE A 70 -8.19 9.65 -3.15
C ILE A 70 -8.86 10.73 -3.99
N GLU A 71 -8.18 11.21 -5.02
CA GLU A 71 -8.77 12.03 -6.06
C GLU A 71 -9.25 11.14 -7.20
N ASP A 72 -10.55 11.19 -7.49
CA ASP A 72 -11.17 10.47 -8.61
C ASP A 72 -10.99 11.27 -9.91
N LYS A 73 -9.74 11.36 -10.35
CA LYS A 73 -9.30 12.03 -11.58
C LYS A 73 -8.23 11.18 -12.26
N GLU A 74 -8.04 11.39 -13.56
CA GLU A 74 -6.92 10.74 -14.25
C GLU A 74 -5.60 11.14 -13.57
N PRO A 75 -4.72 10.17 -13.23
CA PRO A 75 -3.40 10.48 -12.68
C PRO A 75 -2.58 11.31 -13.69
N PRO A 76 -1.59 12.08 -13.20
CA PRO A 76 -0.66 12.76 -14.09
C PRO A 76 0.14 11.77 -14.94
N VAL A 77 0.70 12.25 -16.05
CA VAL A 77 1.50 11.41 -16.94
C VAL A 77 2.77 10.94 -16.24
N GLY A 78 3.05 9.64 -16.30
CA GLY A 78 4.22 9.03 -15.67
C GLY A 78 4.39 7.56 -16.06
N VAL A 79 5.49 6.96 -15.62
CA VAL A 79 5.73 5.51 -15.79
C VAL A 79 4.75 4.76 -14.90
N ARG A 80 4.02 3.78 -15.43
CA ARG A 80 3.05 2.98 -14.66
C ARG A 80 3.66 1.64 -14.31
N LEU A 81 3.69 1.31 -13.03
CA LEU A 81 4.10 -0.01 -12.58
C LEU A 81 2.96 -1.03 -12.76
N PRO A 82 3.28 -2.32 -12.97
CA PRO A 82 2.27 -3.33 -13.22
C PRO A 82 1.51 -3.71 -11.94
N VAL A 83 0.27 -4.15 -12.12
CA VAL A 83 -0.50 -4.84 -11.07
C VAL A 83 -0.13 -6.32 -11.12
N ASN A 84 0.51 -6.81 -10.06
CA ASN A 84 0.98 -8.21 -9.96
C ASN A 84 0.17 -9.03 -8.95
N ILE A 85 -0.49 -8.39 -7.98
CA ILE A 85 -1.35 -9.07 -7.01
C ILE A 85 -2.82 -8.66 -7.17
N GLU A 86 -3.71 -9.62 -6.98
CA GLU A 86 -5.16 -9.40 -6.97
C GLU A 86 -5.62 -8.82 -5.63
N LYS A 87 -6.82 -8.21 -5.64
CA LYS A 87 -7.47 -7.64 -4.44
C LYS A 87 -7.49 -8.59 -3.25
N GLY A 88 -7.87 -9.86 -3.46
CA GLY A 88 -7.93 -10.86 -2.38
C GLY A 88 -6.57 -11.11 -1.71
N GLU A 89 -5.50 -11.16 -2.51
CA GLU A 89 -4.14 -11.31 -1.98
C GLU A 89 -3.68 -10.05 -1.23
N ALA A 90 -4.02 -8.86 -1.71
CA ALA A 90 -3.74 -7.61 -1.01
C ALA A 90 -4.47 -7.53 0.34
N VAL A 91 -5.75 -7.92 0.39
CA VAL A 91 -6.55 -8.01 1.62
C VAL A 91 -5.93 -9.00 2.61
N ARG A 92 -5.56 -10.19 2.14
CA ARG A 92 -4.89 -11.20 2.97
C ARG A 92 -3.60 -10.65 3.59
N ARG A 93 -2.76 -9.99 2.79
CA ARG A 93 -1.51 -9.36 3.28
C ARG A 93 -1.77 -8.26 4.30
N ALA A 94 -2.77 -7.41 4.08
CA ALA A 94 -3.15 -6.35 5.01
C ALA A 94 -3.59 -6.92 6.37
N LEU A 95 -4.45 -7.95 6.36
CA LEU A 95 -4.92 -8.62 7.58
C LEU A 95 -3.74 -9.27 8.34
N MET A 96 -2.89 -10.04 7.66
CA MET A 96 -1.72 -10.66 8.27
C MET A 96 -0.76 -9.63 8.88
N ALA A 97 -0.48 -8.54 8.15
CA ALA A 97 0.36 -7.46 8.66
C ALA A 97 -0.26 -6.79 9.90
N ALA A 98 -1.59 -6.63 9.94
CA ALA A 98 -2.30 -6.02 11.06
C ALA A 98 -2.32 -6.93 12.29
N GLU A 99 -2.43 -8.25 12.12
CA GLU A 99 -2.33 -9.23 13.22
C GLU A 99 -0.95 -9.23 13.87
N MET A 100 0.10 -9.04 13.07
CA MET A 100 1.49 -8.97 13.53
C MET A 100 1.84 -7.62 14.14
N GLU A 101 1.09 -6.57 13.83
CA GLU A 101 1.37 -5.21 14.27
C GLU A 101 1.33 -5.09 15.81
N GLY A 102 2.50 -4.84 16.40
CA GLY A 102 2.66 -4.71 17.85
C GLY A 102 2.89 -6.04 18.58
N ARG A 103 3.14 -7.14 17.86
CA ARG A 103 3.61 -8.40 18.45
C ARG A 103 5.12 -8.40 18.79
N GLY A 104 5.57 -7.35 19.49
CA GLY A 104 6.94 -7.23 19.99
C GLY A 104 7.05 -7.58 21.48
N GLY A 105 7.96 -8.50 21.83
CA GLY A 105 8.31 -8.86 23.23
C GLY A 105 7.31 -9.79 23.93
N TRP A 106 7.64 -10.28 25.14
CA TRP A 106 6.82 -11.28 25.84
C TRP A 106 5.38 -10.84 26.15
N ARG A 107 5.12 -9.53 26.26
CA ARG A 107 3.76 -9.00 26.49
C ARG A 107 2.83 -9.17 25.28
N SER A 108 3.36 -9.46 24.09
CA SER A 108 2.57 -9.71 22.89
C SER A 108 1.82 -11.04 22.92
N PHE A 109 2.34 -12.05 23.63
CA PHE A 109 1.68 -13.36 23.77
C PHE A 109 0.38 -13.28 24.60
N LEU A 110 0.21 -12.21 25.38
CA LEU A 110 -0.99 -11.96 26.18
C LEU A 110 -2.01 -11.05 25.47
N ARG A 111 -1.80 -10.74 24.19
CA ARG A 111 -2.66 -9.89 23.39
C ARG A 111 -3.27 -10.66 22.22
N SER A 112 -4.56 -10.46 21.99
CA SER A 112 -5.26 -10.93 20.80
C SER A 112 -5.60 -9.74 19.93
N VAL A 113 -5.33 -9.86 18.63
CA VAL A 113 -5.60 -8.84 17.61
C VAL A 113 -6.48 -9.48 16.56
N TRP A 114 -7.61 -8.84 16.27
CA TRP A 114 -8.63 -9.31 15.35
C TRP A 114 -8.88 -8.20 14.32
N PRO A 115 -8.16 -8.20 13.19
CA PRO A 115 -8.43 -7.28 12.11
C PRO A 115 -9.56 -7.82 11.23
N SER A 116 -10.40 -6.91 10.75
CA SER A 116 -11.41 -7.15 9.74
C SER A 116 -11.35 -6.06 8.68
N VAL A 117 -11.92 -6.35 7.50
CA VAL A 117 -11.92 -5.46 6.35
C VAL A 117 -13.36 -5.26 5.89
N ALA A 118 -13.73 -4.03 5.58
CA ALA A 118 -14.92 -3.75 4.78
C ALA A 118 -14.57 -3.91 3.29
N GLU A 119 -14.73 -5.13 2.74
CA GLU A 119 -14.25 -5.46 1.38
C GLU A 119 -14.89 -4.63 0.27
N ASP A 120 -16.12 -4.16 0.49
CA ASP A 120 -16.86 -3.23 -0.37
C ASP A 120 -16.20 -1.86 -0.47
N LYS A 121 -15.41 -1.47 0.52
CA LYS A 121 -14.70 -0.18 0.60
C LYS A 121 -13.25 -0.25 0.14
N VAL A 122 -12.78 -1.44 -0.28
CA VAL A 122 -11.44 -1.60 -0.84
C VAL A 122 -11.41 -1.09 -2.27
N CYS A 123 -10.48 -0.20 -2.56
CA CYS A 123 -10.27 0.35 -3.90
C CYS A 123 -8.81 0.28 -4.32
N ILE A 124 -8.58 0.29 -5.64
CA ILE A 124 -7.25 0.37 -6.24
C ILE A 124 -7.05 1.73 -6.91
N CYS A 125 -5.92 2.38 -6.61
CA CYS A 125 -5.58 3.72 -7.13
C CYS A 125 -4.06 3.87 -7.33
N TRP A 126 -3.63 5.01 -7.86
CA TRP A 126 -2.21 5.30 -8.04
C TRP A 126 -1.61 6.03 -6.81
N ARG A 127 -0.48 5.52 -6.31
CA ARG A 127 0.44 6.27 -5.44
C ARG A 127 1.54 6.88 -6.29
N ILE A 128 1.74 8.18 -6.16
CA ILE A 128 2.67 8.92 -7.02
C ILE A 128 4.03 9.05 -6.33
N TRP A 129 5.07 8.73 -7.08
CA TRP A 129 6.45 9.00 -6.74
C TRP A 129 7.03 9.98 -7.75
N TYR A 130 7.92 10.86 -7.30
CA TYR A 130 8.72 11.66 -8.22
C TYR A 130 10.19 11.27 -8.11
N LEU A 131 10.88 11.28 -9.24
CA LEU A 131 12.32 11.10 -9.31
C LEU A 131 13.01 12.47 -9.28
N ASP A 132 13.99 12.58 -8.40
CA ASP A 132 14.86 13.74 -8.19
C ASP A 132 16.30 13.25 -8.25
N ASP A 133 17.01 13.57 -9.34
CA ASP A 133 18.35 13.14 -9.78
C ASP A 133 18.81 11.72 -9.41
N ASN A 134 18.96 11.42 -8.12
CA ASN A 134 19.41 10.12 -7.59
C ASN A 134 18.45 9.49 -6.56
N GLN A 135 17.23 9.99 -6.42
CA GLN A 135 16.28 9.57 -5.37
C GLN A 135 14.87 9.45 -5.94
N ALA A 136 14.13 8.44 -5.47
CA ALA A 136 12.69 8.39 -5.62
C ALA A 136 12.07 8.91 -4.31
N VAL A 137 11.12 9.83 -4.44
CA VAL A 137 10.45 10.46 -3.31
C VAL A 137 8.97 10.16 -3.38
N ASP A 138 8.45 9.58 -2.30
CA ASP A 138 7.02 9.32 -2.17
C ASP A 138 6.27 10.61 -1.84
N THR A 139 5.27 10.93 -2.67
CA THR A 139 4.49 12.15 -2.51
C THR A 139 3.51 12.09 -1.33
N VAL A 140 3.25 10.91 -0.76
CA VAL A 140 2.34 10.70 0.38
C VAL A 140 3.06 10.83 1.72
N THR A 141 4.27 10.28 1.85
CA THR A 141 5.04 10.29 3.10
C THR A 141 6.23 11.23 3.10
N SER A 142 6.62 11.77 1.94
CA SER A 142 7.91 12.45 1.71
C SER A 142 9.13 11.58 2.00
N LYS A 143 8.95 10.25 2.13
CA LYS A 143 10.06 9.31 2.28
C LYS A 143 10.89 9.29 1.00
N LYS A 144 12.20 9.35 1.18
CA LYS A 144 13.18 9.29 0.10
C LYS A 144 13.83 7.91 0.11
N ILE A 145 13.98 7.32 -1.06
CA ILE A 145 14.75 6.10 -1.28
C ILE A 145 15.77 6.36 -2.39
N ALA A 146 16.94 5.73 -2.30
CA ALA A 146 17.93 5.84 -3.36
C ALA A 146 17.37 5.30 -4.68
N GLY A 147 17.66 5.97 -5.79
CA GLY A 147 17.19 5.61 -7.12
C GLY A 147 17.60 4.18 -7.53
N SER A 148 18.75 3.69 -7.04
CA SER A 148 19.21 2.31 -7.25
C SER A 148 18.35 1.25 -6.54
N VAL A 149 17.93 1.53 -5.30
CA VAL A 149 17.01 0.68 -4.53
C VAL A 149 15.65 0.65 -5.22
N TRP A 150 15.20 1.81 -5.69
CA TRP A 150 13.97 1.92 -6.46
C TRP A 150 14.00 1.15 -7.78
N LEU A 151 15.06 1.31 -8.58
CA LEU A 151 15.25 0.53 -9.81
C LEU A 151 15.22 -0.96 -9.55
N SER A 152 15.80 -1.42 -8.45
CA SER A 152 15.77 -2.82 -8.05
C SER A 152 14.34 -3.31 -7.75
N ILE A 153 13.49 -2.48 -7.14
CA ILE A 153 12.06 -2.78 -6.90
C ILE A 153 11.31 -2.90 -8.25
N VAL A 154 11.52 -1.95 -9.17
CA VAL A 154 10.90 -1.96 -10.50
C VAL A 154 11.32 -3.20 -11.30
N MET A 155 12.61 -3.50 -11.34
CA MET A 155 13.16 -4.63 -12.12
C MET A 155 12.79 -5.99 -11.50
N SER A 156 12.67 -6.08 -10.18
CA SER A 156 12.20 -7.31 -9.51
C SER A 156 10.72 -7.57 -9.78
N SER A 157 9.92 -6.52 -9.93
CA SER A 157 8.52 -6.58 -10.37
C SER A 157 8.39 -7.08 -11.82
N GLU A 158 9.38 -6.83 -12.69
CA GLU A 158 9.39 -7.31 -14.08
C GLU A 158 9.86 -8.77 -14.20
N LYS A 159 10.86 -9.20 -13.42
CA LYS A 159 11.38 -10.58 -13.48
C LYS A 159 10.38 -11.66 -13.06
N GLY A 160 9.41 -11.32 -12.22
CA GLY A 160 8.28 -12.21 -11.89
C GLY A 160 7.38 -12.57 -13.09
N LEU A 161 7.53 -11.89 -14.23
CA LEU A 161 6.84 -12.21 -15.49
C LEU A 161 7.63 -13.16 -16.40
N VAL A 162 8.93 -13.35 -16.17
CA VAL A 162 9.81 -14.12 -17.09
C VAL A 162 10.01 -15.57 -16.62
N GLU A 163 9.91 -15.85 -15.33
CA GLU A 163 10.09 -17.21 -14.78
C GLU A 163 8.78 -18.02 -14.68
N GLY A 164 7.68 -17.53 -15.26
CA GLY A 164 6.35 -18.15 -15.22
C GLY A 164 5.80 -18.65 -16.56
N ASN A 165 6.63 -18.76 -17.59
CA ASN A 165 6.28 -19.34 -18.89
C ASN A 165 6.86 -20.75 -19.05
#